data_AF-A0A1R1MKS1-F1
#
_entry.id   AF-A0A1R1MKS1-F1
#
_cell.length_a   1.000
_cell.length_b   1.000
_cell.length_c   1.000
_cell.angle_alpha   90.00
_cell.angle_beta   90.00
_cell.angle_gamma   90.00
#
_symmetry.space_group_name_H-M   'P 1'
#
loop_
_entity.id
_entity.type
_entity.pdbx_description
1 polymer ?
#
loop_
_entity_poly.entity_id
_entity_poly.type
_entity_poly.pdbx_seq_one_letter_code
_entity_poly.pdbx_strand_id
1 'polypeptide(L)'
;MRAEKFFYSLHMITAIIIPVFVLIHLLVMHTPFSFAYALYPSCPYAFCLFVTAMVYHGMYGIRGWFVEKMGQIKIADIAFVIIGVFLCILLNGSILGYW
;
A
#
# COMPACT_ATOMS: atom_id res chain seq x y z
N MET A 1 -20.28 4.38 -12.07
CA MET A 1 -20.87 4.10 -10.73
C MET A 1 -20.41 2.78 -10.08
N ARG A 2 -20.43 1.60 -10.73
CA ARG A 2 -20.08 0.32 -10.06
C ARG A 2 -18.59 0.20 -9.69
N ALA A 3 -17.70 0.60 -10.59
CA ALA A 3 -16.25 0.52 -10.38
C ALA A 3 -15.76 1.49 -9.27
N GLU A 4 -16.30 2.70 -9.23
CA GLU A 4 -15.93 3.70 -8.22
C GLU A 4 -16.31 3.28 -6.80
N LYS A 5 -17.50 2.69 -6.63
CA LYS A 5 -17.91 2.08 -5.36
C LYS A 5 -16.96 0.94 -4.96
N PHE A 6 -16.54 0.12 -5.91
CA PHE A 6 -15.59 -0.97 -5.65
C PHE A 6 -14.24 -0.44 -5.17
N PHE A 7 -13.66 0.56 -5.85
CA PHE A 7 -12.42 1.19 -5.41
C PHE A 7 -12.60 1.86 -4.05
N TYR A 8 -13.69 2.58 -3.81
CA TYR A 8 -13.92 3.15 -2.49
C TYR A 8 -14.00 2.08 -1.38
N SER A 9 -14.68 0.95 -1.63
CA SER A 9 -14.69 -0.17 -0.68
C SER A 9 -13.30 -0.75 -0.41
N LEU A 10 -12.47 -0.89 -1.45
CA LEU A 10 -11.08 -1.32 -1.26
C LEU A 10 -10.29 -0.32 -0.40
N HIS A 11 -10.50 0.98 -0.61
CA HIS A 11 -9.84 2.03 0.19
C HIS A 11 -10.23 1.97 1.66
N MET A 12 -11.49 1.67 1.96
CA MET A 12 -11.97 1.45 3.33
C MET A 12 -11.39 0.18 3.95
N ILE A 13 -11.30 -0.91 3.18
CA ILE A 13 -10.69 -2.17 3.66
C ILE A 13 -9.21 -1.94 4.00
N THR A 14 -8.46 -1.27 3.13
CA THR A 14 -7.04 -0.99 3.40
C THR A 14 -6.84 -0.02 4.57
N ALA A 15 -7.75 0.94 4.77
CA ALA A 15 -7.71 1.84 5.93
C ALA A 15 -7.78 1.08 7.28
N ILE A 16 -8.45 -0.08 7.31
CA ILE A 16 -8.58 -0.92 8.51
C ILE A 16 -7.36 -1.84 8.68
N ILE A 17 -6.89 -2.43 7.57
CA ILE A 17 -5.81 -3.43 7.59
C ILE A 17 -4.43 -2.80 7.84
N ILE A 18 -4.17 -1.62 7.28
CA ILE A 18 -2.85 -0.97 7.37
C ILE A 18 -2.43 -0.70 8.82
N PRO A 19 -3.28 -0.13 9.70
CA PRO A 19 -2.91 0.10 11.10
C PRO A 19 -2.48 -1.18 11.83
N VAL A 20 -3.17 -2.30 11.60
CA VAL A 20 -2.83 -3.59 12.20
C VAL A 20 -1.43 -4.03 11.77
N PHE A 21 -1.14 -3.95 10.47
CA PHE A 21 0.19 -4.25 9.94
C PHE A 21 1.27 -3.34 10.50
N VAL A 22 1.03 -2.02 10.54
CA VAL A 22 2.00 -1.05 11.05
C VAL A 22 2.32 -1.30 12.52
N LEU A 23 1.32 -1.61 13.35
CA LEU A 23 1.55 -1.94 14.77
C LEU A 23 2.42 -3.19 14.92
N ILE A 24 2.14 -4.25 14.16
CA ILE A 24 2.94 -5.48 14.18
C ILE A 24 4.36 -5.21 13.68
N HIS A 25 4.50 -4.48 12.57
CA HIS A 25 5.79 -4.13 11.99
C HIS A 25 6.63 -3.32 12.97
N LEU A 26 6.07 -2.25 13.55
CA LEU A 26 6.77 -1.43 14.55
C LEU A 26 7.14 -2.25 15.79
N LEU A 27 6.25 -3.10 16.29
CA LEU A 27 6.56 -3.99 17.42
C LEU A 27 7.79 -4.84 17.11
N VAL A 28 7.86 -5.47 15.93
CA VAL A 28 9.02 -6.28 15.56
C VAL A 28 10.29 -5.44 15.42
N MET A 29 10.22 -4.28 14.74
CA MET A 29 11.38 -3.41 14.55
C MET A 29 11.92 -2.83 15.85
N HIS A 30 11.09 -2.73 16.89
CA HIS A 30 11.47 -2.28 18.23
C HIS A 30 11.79 -3.43 19.20
N THR A 31 11.62 -4.69 18.81
CA THR A 31 12.10 -5.84 19.61
C THR A 31 13.58 -6.12 19.35
N PRO A 32 14.34 -6.56 20.38
CA PRO A 32 15.74 -6.93 20.22
C PRO A 32 15.95 -7.95 19.09
N PHE A 33 17.01 -7.73 18.30
CA PHE A 33 17.32 -8.45 17.05
C PHE A 33 17.30 -10.00 17.15
N SER A 34 17.59 -10.54 18.33
CA SER A 34 17.57 -11.99 18.61
C SER A 34 16.17 -12.60 18.56
N PHE A 35 15.12 -11.83 18.86
CA PHE A 35 13.72 -12.27 18.74
C PHE A 35 13.15 -12.03 17.34
N ALA A 36 13.64 -10.99 16.64
CA ALA A 36 13.19 -10.65 15.30
C ALA A 36 13.46 -11.79 14.29
N TYR A 37 14.63 -12.44 14.32
CA TYR A 37 14.91 -13.58 13.43
C TYR A 37 14.02 -14.81 13.66
N ALA A 38 13.38 -14.95 14.82
CA ALA A 38 12.42 -16.03 15.08
C ALA A 38 11.01 -15.72 14.56
N LEU A 39 10.68 -14.43 14.37
CA LEU A 39 9.36 -13.95 13.93
C LEU A 39 9.35 -13.47 12.47
N TYR A 40 10.49 -13.04 11.94
CA TYR A 40 10.60 -12.23 10.72
C TYR A 40 11.05 -12.94 9.42
N PRO A 41 11.41 -14.24 9.37
CA PRO A 41 11.66 -14.90 8.09
C PRO A 41 10.59 -15.97 7.83
N SER A 42 9.60 -15.67 6.99
CA SER A 42 8.89 -16.76 6.29
C SER A 42 8.03 -16.34 5.11
N CYS A 43 7.62 -15.07 4.98
CA CYS A 43 6.69 -14.70 3.92
C CYS A 43 6.93 -13.30 3.30
N PRO A 44 7.95 -13.14 2.42
CA PRO A 44 8.14 -11.89 1.66
C PRO A 44 6.89 -11.51 0.85
N TYR A 45 6.11 -12.49 0.40
CA TYR A 45 4.85 -12.27 -0.30
C TYR A 45 3.78 -11.56 0.55
N ALA A 46 3.74 -11.83 1.87
CA ALA A 46 2.82 -11.11 2.76
C ALA A 46 3.19 -9.62 2.84
N PHE A 47 4.48 -9.30 2.93
CA PHE A 47 4.96 -7.93 2.89
C PHE A 47 4.63 -7.23 1.57
N CYS A 48 4.79 -7.91 0.43
CA CYS A 48 4.39 -7.36 -0.87
C CYS A 48 2.89 -7.03 -0.94
N LEU A 49 2.03 -7.88 -0.36
CA LEU A 49 0.59 -7.60 -0.29
C LEU A 49 0.29 -6.36 0.56
N PHE A 50 0.94 -6.23 1.72
CA PHE A 50 0.77 -5.06 2.60
C PHE A 50 1.28 -3.78 1.96
N VAL A 51 2.46 -3.81 1.33
CA VAL A 51 3.00 -2.67 0.60
C VAL A 51 2.09 -2.27 -0.55
N THR A 52 1.59 -3.23 -1.32
CA THR A 52 0.62 -2.96 -2.40
C THR A 52 -0.65 -2.31 -1.85
N ALA A 53 -1.15 -2.77 -0.69
CA ALA A 53 -2.30 -2.18 -0.03
C ALA A 53 -2.04 -0.73 0.44
N MET A 54 -0.85 -0.44 0.98
CA MET A 54 -0.44 0.91 1.39
C MET A 54 -0.30 1.86 0.19
N VAL A 55 0.36 1.41 -0.88
CA VAL A 55 0.48 2.19 -2.13
C VAL A 55 -0.91 2.52 -2.67
N TYR A 56 -1.78 1.51 -2.78
CA TYR A 56 -3.15 1.70 -3.22
C TYR A 56 -3.91 2.70 -2.33
N HIS A 57 -3.85 2.54 -1.00
CA HIS A 57 -4.55 3.41 -0.05
C HIS A 57 -4.11 4.88 -0.18
N GLY A 58 -2.80 5.12 -0.14
CA GLY A 58 -2.24 6.47 -0.25
C GLY A 58 -2.53 7.10 -1.60
N MET A 59 -2.33 6.35 -2.70
CA MET A 59 -2.60 6.85 -4.05
C MET A 59 -4.09 7.16 -4.27
N TYR A 60 -5.00 6.35 -3.71
CA TYR A 60 -6.44 6.61 -3.82
C TYR A 60 -6.83 7.88 -3.06
N GLY A 61 -6.27 8.09 -1.86
CA GLY A 61 -6.46 9.32 -1.09
C GLY A 61 -5.97 10.56 -1.84
N ILE A 62 -4.75 10.51 -2.40
CA ILE A 62 -4.17 11.59 -3.21
C ILE A 62 -5.03 11.87 -4.45
N ARG A 63 -5.48 10.82 -5.14
CA ARG A 63 -6.39 10.95 -6.29
C ARG A 63 -7.69 11.66 -5.87
N GLY A 64 -8.31 11.25 -4.77
CA GLY A 64 -9.53 11.88 -4.25
C GLY A 64 -9.34 13.37 -4.01
N TRP A 65 -8.24 13.74 -3.34
CA TRP A 65 -7.88 15.13 -3.09
C TRP A 65 -7.64 15.92 -4.40
N PHE A 66 -6.92 15.34 -5.36
CA PHE A 66 -6.66 15.99 -6.64
C PHE A 66 -7.95 16.21 -7.44
N VAL A 67 -8.86 15.24 -7.45
CA VAL A 67 -10.17 15.37 -8.10
C VAL A 67 -11.01 16.45 -7.43
N GLU A 68 -11.02 16.52 -6.10
CA GLU A 68 -11.73 17.55 -5.34
C GLU A 68 -11.21 18.96 -5.64
N LYS A 69 -9.88 19.13 -5.77
CA LYS A 69 -9.26 20.45 -5.98
C LYS A 69 -9.25 20.90 -7.44
N MET A 70 -9.01 19.98 -8.37
CA MET A 70 -8.76 20.31 -9.78
C MET A 70 -9.92 19.94 -10.70
N GLY A 71 -10.87 19.10 -10.27
CA GLY A 71 -11.99 18.60 -11.09
C GLY A 71 -11.58 17.67 -12.24
N GLN A 72 -10.28 17.35 -12.38
CA GLN A 72 -9.74 16.60 -13.52
C GLN A 72 -9.71 15.09 -13.27
N ILE A 73 -10.85 14.42 -13.40
CA ILE A 73 -11.00 12.98 -13.10
C ILE A 73 -10.07 12.10 -13.96
N LYS A 74 -10.06 12.28 -15.29
CA LYS A 74 -9.29 11.41 -16.19
C LYS A 74 -7.79 11.48 -15.98
N ILE A 75 -7.26 12.68 -15.77
CA ILE A 75 -5.83 12.89 -15.54
C ILE A 75 -5.44 12.29 -14.18
N ALA A 76 -6.28 12.48 -13.16
CA ALA A 76 -6.07 11.86 -11.84
C ALA A 76 -6.07 10.34 -11.91
N ASP A 77 -6.99 9.73 -12.67
CA ASP A 77 -7.08 8.28 -12.84
C ASP A 77 -5.84 7.71 -13.54
N ILE A 78 -5.38 8.37 -14.61
CA ILE A 78 -4.17 7.95 -15.34
C ILE A 78 -2.94 8.05 -14.44
N ALA A 79 -2.77 9.18 -13.75
CA ALA A 79 -1.66 9.39 -12.83
C ALA A 79 -1.68 8.37 -11.67
N PHE A 80 -2.88 8.12 -11.11
CA PHE A 80 -3.10 7.13 -10.06
C PHE A 80 -2.61 5.75 -10.49
N VAL A 81 -2.98 5.29 -11.68
CA VAL A 81 -2.57 3.97 -12.20
C VAL A 81 -1.07 3.93 -12.49
N ILE A 82 -0.54 4.91 -13.22
CA ILE A 82 0.88 4.90 -13.64
C ILE A 82 1.81 4.95 -12.42
N ILE A 83 1.58 5.91 -11.52
CA ILE A 83 2.42 6.08 -10.34
C ILE A 83 2.23 4.90 -9.38
N GLY A 84 1.00 4.43 -9.19
CA GLY A 84 0.72 3.28 -8.34
C GLY A 84 1.42 2.00 -8.82
N VAL A 85 1.37 1.69 -10.12
CA VAL A 85 2.06 0.53 -10.71
C VAL A 85 3.57 0.67 -10.57
N PHE A 86 4.12 1.83 -10.87
CA PHE A 86 5.55 2.09 -10.74
C PHE A 86 6.05 1.91 -9.29
N LEU A 87 5.33 2.48 -8.32
CA LEU A 87 5.65 2.33 -6.90
C LEU A 87 5.52 0.87 -6.44
N CYS A 88 4.52 0.12 -6.91
CA CYS A 88 4.40 -1.30 -6.58
C CYS A 88 5.58 -2.10 -7.14
N ILE A 89 6.03 -1.83 -8.37
CA ILE A 89 7.19 -2.51 -8.94
C ILE A 89 8.44 -2.23 -8.09
N LEU A 90 8.70 -0.95 -7.79
CA LEU A 90 9.84 -0.55 -6.97
C LEU A 90 9.76 -1.16 -5.55
N LEU A 91 8.68 -0.94 -4.80
CA LEU A 91 8.69 -1.35 -3.41
C LEU A 91 8.65 -2.89 -3.26
N ASN A 92 7.88 -3.59 -4.08
CA ASN A 92 7.82 -5.05 -4.01
C ASN A 92 9.08 -5.72 -4.57
N GLY A 93 9.69 -5.18 -5.62
CA GLY A 93 10.94 -5.75 -6.13
C GLY A 93 12.11 -5.58 -5.15
N SER A 94 12.09 -4.53 -4.31
CA SER A 94 13.07 -4.36 -3.23
C SER A 94 12.86 -5.40 -2.13
N ILE A 95 11.60 -5.73 -1.81
CA ILE A 95 11.28 -6.78 -0.83
C ILE A 95 11.71 -8.16 -1.35
N LEU A 96 11.56 -8.40 -2.65
CA LEU A 96 11.91 -9.67 -3.29
C LEU A 96 13.41 -9.79 -3.65
N GLY A 97 14.19 -8.72 -3.49
CA GLY A 97 15.63 -8.72 -3.74
C GLY A 97 16.01 -8.72 -5.23
N TYR A 98 15.20 -8.08 -6.09
CA TYR A 98 15.48 -8.01 -7.53
C TYR A 98 16.50 -6.92 -7.92
N TRP A 99 17.11 -6.22 -6.96
CA TRP A 99 18.24 -5.29 -7.12
C TRP A 99 18.99 -5.05 -5.81
#